data_AF-A0A6G3MMI6-F1
#
_entry.id   AF-A0A6G3MMI6-F1
#
_cell.length_a   1.000
_cell.length_b   1.000
_cell.length_c   1.000
_cell.angle_alpha   90.00
_cell.angle_beta   90.00
_cell.angle_gamma   90.00
#
_symmetry.space_group_name_H-M   'P 1'
#
loop_
_entity.id
_entity.type
_entity.pdbx_description
1 polymer ?
#
loop_
_entity_poly.entity_id
_entity_poly.type
_entity_poly.pdbx_seq_one_letter_code
_entity_poly.pdbx_strand_id
1 'polypeptide(L)'
;DNAQHLAIHVRIIDLHKDDNNNDNDIEDENKIDDELFLRCIESYILNDMELIGIESIHKVYMHKPTSEQEKRRVIINDKGEYETVSEWILETDGNGLAKVLADRDVDPTRTTSNDVCEIFSVLGVEAARRAVEREIK
;
A
#
# COMPACT_ATOMS: atom_id res chain seq x y z
N ASP A 1 -11.81 -11.14 19.25
CA ASP A 1 -11.13 -11.98 18.25
C ASP A 1 -10.64 -13.30 18.87
N ASN A 2 -11.54 -14.04 19.52
CA ASN A 2 -11.16 -15.17 20.38
C ASN A 2 -11.77 -16.50 19.91
N ALA A 3 -12.36 -16.52 18.71
CA ALA A 3 -12.89 -17.73 18.10
C ALA A 3 -11.76 -18.53 17.46
N GLN A 4 -11.89 -19.86 17.44
CA GLN A 4 -10.91 -20.75 16.79
C GLN A 4 -10.80 -20.52 15.28
N HIS A 5 -11.91 -20.09 14.66
CA HIS A 5 -11.96 -19.70 13.26
C HIS A 5 -12.57 -18.30 13.15
N LEU A 6 -11.91 -17.44 12.38
CA LEU A 6 -12.42 -16.11 12.04
C LEU A 6 -13.28 -16.25 10.79
N ALA A 7 -14.56 -15.94 10.91
CA ALA A 7 -15.53 -16.03 9.82
C ALA A 7 -16.22 -14.67 9.63
N ILE A 8 -16.34 -14.26 8.38
CA ILE A 8 -17.13 -13.10 7.96
C ILE A 8 -18.22 -13.61 7.03
N HIS A 9 -19.48 -13.38 7.38
CA HIS A 9 -20.62 -13.71 6.53
C HIS A 9 -21.10 -12.47 5.80
N VAL A 10 -21.09 -12.54 4.48
CA VAL A 10 -21.62 -11.49 3.59
C VAL A 10 -23.00 -11.91 3.11
N ARG A 11 -23.97 -10.99 3.13
CA ARG A 11 -25.33 -11.18 2.59
C ARG A 11 -25.70 -10.04 1.67
N ILE A 12 -26.46 -10.36 0.64
CA ILE A 12 -27.05 -9.37 -0.27
C ILE A 12 -28.33 -8.86 0.38
N ILE A 13 -28.52 -7.54 0.36
CA ILE A 13 -29.75 -6.89 0.82
C ILE A 13 -30.60 -6.64 -0.41
N ASP A 14 -31.78 -7.26 -0.46
CA ASP A 14 -32.77 -7.01 -1.49
C ASP A 14 -33.59 -5.76 -1.10
N LEU A 15 -33.34 -4.64 -1.78
CA LEU A 15 -33.95 -3.34 -1.47
C LEU A 15 -35.38 -3.19 -2.04
N HIS A 16 -35.91 -4.18 -2.76
CA HIS A 16 -37.19 -4.08 -3.49
C HIS A 16 -38.36 -4.84 -2.87
N LYS A 17 -38.26 -5.32 -1.63
CA LYS A 17 -39.31 -6.14 -1.00
C LYS A 17 -40.39 -5.38 -0.21
N ASP A 18 -40.29 -4.06 -0.04
CA ASP A 18 -41.19 -3.30 0.84
C ASP A 18 -42.30 -2.50 0.14
N ASP A 19 -42.44 -2.55 -1.19
CA ASP A 19 -43.62 -1.98 -1.86
C ASP A 19 -44.64 -3.08 -2.17
N ASN A 20 -45.64 -3.14 -1.29
CA ASN A 20 -46.81 -4.01 -1.35
C ASN A 20 -47.40 -4.16 -2.76
N ASN A 21 -47.75 -5.41 -3.08
CA ASN A 21 -48.84 -5.81 -3.98
C ASN A 21 -48.93 -5.03 -5.29
N ASN A 22 -48.23 -5.48 -6.32
CA ASN A 22 -48.86 -5.70 -7.61
C ASN A 22 -48.06 -6.75 -8.36
N ASP A 23 -48.70 -7.89 -8.58
CA ASP A 23 -48.36 -8.84 -9.63
C ASP A 23 -48.17 -8.07 -10.95
N ASN A 24 -46.93 -7.88 -11.34
CA ASN A 24 -46.51 -7.75 -12.72
C ASN A 24 -45.10 -8.35 -12.77
N ASP A 25 -45.07 -9.66 -12.95
CA ASP A 25 -43.92 -10.41 -13.44
C ASP A 25 -43.47 -9.83 -14.78
N ILE A 26 -42.79 -8.69 -14.75
CA ILE A 26 -41.76 -8.42 -15.73
C ILE A 26 -40.56 -9.15 -15.15
N GLU A 27 -40.37 -10.39 -15.60
CA GLU A 27 -39.07 -11.05 -15.48
C GLU A 27 -38.05 -10.05 -16.04
N ASP A 28 -37.32 -9.38 -15.15
CA ASP A 28 -36.17 -8.58 -15.54
C ASP A 28 -35.22 -9.54 -16.26
N GLU A 29 -35.24 -9.55 -17.59
CA GLU A 29 -34.29 -10.28 -18.45
C GLU A 29 -32.81 -9.91 -18.15
N ASN A 30 -32.60 -8.92 -17.29
CA ASN A 30 -31.30 -8.45 -16.79
C ASN A 30 -30.98 -8.91 -15.36
N LYS A 31 -31.78 -9.79 -14.72
CA LYS A 31 -31.38 -10.42 -13.46
C LYS A 31 -30.21 -11.36 -13.74
N ILE A 32 -29.01 -10.89 -13.40
CA ILE A 32 -27.81 -11.74 -13.33
C ILE A 32 -28.15 -12.92 -12.41
N ASP A 33 -27.83 -14.12 -12.86
CA ASP A 33 -27.96 -15.33 -12.05
C ASP A 33 -27.24 -15.14 -10.71
N ASP A 34 -27.92 -15.41 -9.60
CA ASP A 34 -27.42 -15.16 -8.24
C ASP A 34 -26.07 -15.88 -8.01
N GLU A 35 -25.87 -17.06 -8.62
CA GLU A 35 -24.59 -17.78 -8.57
C GLU A 35 -23.48 -17.02 -9.29
N LEU A 36 -23.74 -16.53 -10.50
CA LEU A 36 -22.78 -15.74 -11.27
C LEU A 36 -22.41 -14.46 -10.54
N PHE A 37 -23.39 -13.80 -9.91
CA PHE A 37 -23.18 -12.61 -9.12
C PHE A 37 -22.28 -12.85 -7.89
N LEU A 38 -22.54 -13.92 -7.13
CA LEU A 38 -21.71 -14.29 -5.98
C LEU A 38 -20.26 -14.61 -6.40
N ARG A 39 -20.06 -15.28 -7.53
CA ARG A 39 -18.72 -15.55 -8.08
C ARG A 39 -18.00 -14.28 -8.53
N CYS A 40 -18.74 -13.30 -9.08
CA CYS A 40 -18.16 -11.99 -9.41
C CYS A 40 -17.69 -11.24 -8.16
N ILE A 41 -18.51 -11.22 -7.10
CA ILE A 41 -18.12 -10.60 -5.83
C ILE A 41 -16.94 -11.32 -5.19
N GLU A 42 -16.93 -12.66 -5.18
CA GLU A 42 -15.82 -13.46 -4.68
C GLU A 42 -14.50 -13.06 -5.38
N SER A 43 -14.51 -13.04 -6.71
CA SER A 43 -13.32 -12.67 -7.50
C SER A 43 -12.88 -11.23 -7.23
N TYR A 44 -13.82 -10.30 -7.11
CA TYR A 44 -13.52 -8.90 -6.83
C TYR A 44 -12.90 -8.71 -5.45
N ILE A 45 -13.49 -9.32 -4.40
CA ILE A 45 -12.99 -9.23 -3.03
C ILE A 45 -11.59 -9.84 -2.91
N LEU A 46 -11.31 -10.93 -3.62
CA LEU A 46 -10.02 -11.61 -3.53
C LEU A 46 -8.89 -10.92 -4.31
N ASN A 47 -9.20 -10.27 -5.43
CA ASN A 47 -8.18 -9.75 -6.35
C ASN A 47 -8.05 -8.23 -6.32
N ASP A 48 -9.18 -7.50 -6.30
CA ASP A 48 -9.21 -6.06 -6.60
C ASP A 48 -9.56 -5.21 -5.37
N MET A 49 -10.09 -5.81 -4.31
CA MET A 49 -10.45 -5.09 -3.09
C MET A 49 -9.20 -4.72 -2.28
N GLU A 50 -8.87 -3.44 -2.27
CA GLU A 50 -7.83 -2.88 -1.42
C GLU A 50 -8.38 -2.59 -0.02
N LEU A 51 -7.87 -3.29 0.99
CA LEU A 51 -8.22 -3.00 2.38
C LEU A 51 -7.46 -1.77 2.90
N ILE A 52 -6.13 -1.81 2.81
CA ILE A 52 -5.21 -0.75 3.20
C ILE A 52 -3.92 -0.95 2.39
N GLY A 53 -3.29 0.15 1.97
CA GLY A 53 -1.94 0.12 1.43
C GLY A 53 -1.80 0.96 0.17
N ILE A 54 -0.68 0.76 -0.51
CA ILE A 54 -0.42 1.34 -1.82
C ILE A 54 -0.32 0.16 -2.78
N GLU A 55 -1.24 0.10 -3.74
CA GLU A 55 -1.36 -0.98 -4.75
C GLU A 55 -0.02 -1.40 -5.36
N SER A 56 0.80 -0.43 -5.69
CA SER A 56 2.07 -0.62 -6.38
C SER A 56 3.21 -1.13 -5.50
N ILE A 57 3.00 -1.26 -4.19
CA ILE A 57 3.97 -1.81 -3.22
C ILE A 57 3.50 -3.20 -2.78
N HIS A 58 4.20 -4.23 -3.23
CA HIS A 58 3.82 -5.62 -3.00
C HIS A 58 4.25 -6.14 -1.64
N LYS A 59 5.41 -5.67 -1.15
CA LYS A 59 5.99 -6.15 0.10
C LYS A 59 6.81 -5.09 0.79
N VAL A 60 6.79 -5.14 2.13
CA VAL A 60 7.59 -4.26 2.98
C VAL A 60 8.37 -5.10 3.98
N TYR A 61 9.66 -4.84 4.09
CA TYR A 61 10.57 -5.46 5.03
C TYR A 61 11.00 -4.44 6.06
N MET A 62 10.93 -4.82 7.34
CA MET A 62 11.41 -3.99 8.44
C MET A 62 12.70 -4.59 9.00
N HIS A 63 13.75 -3.80 9.11
CA HIS A 63 14.98 -4.23 9.77
C HIS A 63 15.70 -3.06 10.45
N LYS A 64 16.59 -3.40 11.38
CA LYS A 64 17.43 -2.43 12.09
C LYS A 64 18.88 -2.58 11.59
N PRO A 65 19.47 -1.54 10.98
CA PRO A 65 20.84 -1.58 10.48
C PRO A 65 21.86 -1.89 11.58
N THR A 66 22.59 -2.99 11.44
CA THR A 66 23.53 -3.56 12.43
C THR A 66 24.99 -3.48 11.99
N SER A 67 25.26 -3.19 10.72
CA SER A 67 26.63 -3.00 10.20
C SER A 67 26.91 -1.53 9.90
N GLU A 68 28.17 -1.09 10.02
CA GLU A 68 28.61 0.27 9.63
C GLU A 68 28.43 0.55 8.12
N GLN A 69 28.33 -0.51 7.31
CA GLN A 69 28.10 -0.44 5.86
C GLN A 69 26.61 -0.24 5.50
N GLU A 70 25.71 -0.37 6.48
CA GLU A 70 24.27 -0.23 6.28
C GLU A 70 23.79 1.19 6.59
N LYS A 71 22.53 1.50 6.23
CA LYS A 71 21.93 2.84 6.32
C LYS A 71 21.77 3.33 7.77
N ARG A 72 22.85 3.77 8.42
CA ARG A 72 22.84 4.34 9.78
C ARG A 72 22.73 5.86 9.75
N ARG A 73 22.05 6.42 10.74
CA ARG A 73 21.97 7.87 10.91
C ARG A 73 23.19 8.36 11.67
N VAL A 74 23.98 9.24 11.05
CA VAL A 74 25.05 9.96 11.74
C VAL A 74 24.48 11.26 12.28
N ILE A 75 24.58 11.48 13.59
CA ILE A 75 24.18 12.72 14.26
C ILE A 75 25.39 13.34 14.95
N ILE A 76 25.34 14.65 15.16
CA ILE A 76 26.31 15.35 16.00
C ILE A 76 25.67 15.47 17.38
N ASN A 77 26.34 14.91 18.39
CA ASN A 77 25.85 14.96 19.77
C ASN A 77 26.06 16.37 20.38
N ASP A 78 25.52 16.61 21.58
CA ASP A 78 25.65 17.90 22.28
C ASP A 78 27.12 18.28 22.60
N LYS A 79 28.05 17.32 22.49
CA LYS A 79 29.50 17.52 22.68
C LYS A 79 30.24 17.82 21.38
N GLY A 80 29.56 17.81 20.23
CA GLY A 80 30.14 18.04 18.91
C GLY A 80 30.79 16.80 18.29
N GLU A 81 30.59 15.61 18.85
CA GLU A 81 31.14 14.35 18.34
C GLU A 81 30.15 13.68 17.38
N TYR A 82 30.67 12.92 16.41
CA TYR A 82 29.85 12.10 15.52
C TYR A 82 29.39 10.84 16.24
N GLU A 83 28.08 10.61 16.24
CA GLU A 83 27.44 9.42 16.81
C GLU A 83 26.61 8.72 15.73
N THR A 84 26.76 7.40 15.62
CA THR A 84 25.98 6.55 14.72
C THR A 84 24.78 5.95 15.45
N VAL A 85 23.59 6.33 15.03
CA VAL A 85 22.32 5.85 15.57
C VAL A 85 21.67 4.88 14.59
N SER A 86 21.42 3.66 15.06
CA SER A 86 20.62 2.68 14.33
C SER A 86 19.13 2.89 14.59
N GLU A 87 18.38 3.18 13.53
CA GLU A 87 16.93 3.36 13.54
C GLU A 87 16.24 2.19 12.82
N TRP A 88 14.97 1.94 13.10
CA TRP A 88 14.21 0.98 12.30
C TRP A 88 13.91 1.57 10.93
N ILE A 89 14.21 0.82 9.88
CA ILE A 89 13.94 1.23 8.50
C ILE A 89 13.00 0.25 7.82
N LEU A 90 12.24 0.78 6.87
CA LEU A 90 11.37 0.01 5.99
C LEU A 90 11.97 -0.01 4.59
N GLU A 91 12.01 -1.18 3.98
CA GLU A 91 12.38 -1.37 2.58
C GLU A 91 11.21 -1.98 1.83
N THR A 92 10.83 -1.36 0.73
CA THR A 92 9.64 -1.71 -0.04
C THR A 92 10.03 -2.36 -1.36
N ASP A 93 9.26 -3.35 -1.79
CA ASP A 93 9.33 -3.92 -3.13
C ASP A 93 8.15 -3.39 -3.95
N GLY A 94 8.42 -2.43 -4.83
CA GLY A 94 7.42 -1.73 -5.63
C GLY A 94 7.78 -0.27 -5.89
N ASN A 95 6.87 0.44 -6.55
CA ASN A 95 6.95 1.88 -6.79
C ASN A 95 5.78 2.59 -6.10
N GLY A 96 5.79 3.91 -6.01
CA GLY A 96 4.79 4.70 -5.30
C GLY A 96 5.37 5.78 -4.38
N LEU A 97 6.59 6.26 -4.63
CA LEU A 97 7.33 7.24 -3.83
C LEU A 97 6.48 8.47 -3.51
N ALA A 98 5.72 9.00 -4.46
CA ALA A 98 4.86 10.17 -4.22
C ALA A 98 3.80 9.92 -3.13
N LYS A 99 3.16 8.74 -3.14
CA LYS A 99 2.17 8.34 -2.13
C LYS A 99 2.86 8.08 -0.78
N VAL A 100 4.01 7.42 -0.79
CA VAL A 100 4.81 7.14 0.43
C VAL A 100 5.25 8.44 1.11
N LEU A 101 5.75 9.42 0.36
CA LEU A 101 6.20 10.72 0.90
C LEU A 101 5.04 11.58 1.43
N ALA A 102 3.80 11.29 1.05
CA ALA A 102 2.61 11.99 1.53
C ALA A 102 2.10 11.44 2.87
N ASP A 103 2.59 10.27 3.32
CA ASP A 103 2.24 9.71 4.61
C ASP A 103 2.88 10.52 5.76
N ARG A 104 2.14 10.67 6.86
CA ARG A 104 2.53 11.55 7.98
C ARG A 104 3.66 10.99 8.82
N ASP A 105 3.78 9.67 8.88
CA ASP A 105 4.77 8.98 9.71
C ASP A 105 6.06 8.67 8.94
N VAL A 106 6.10 9.03 7.65
CA VAL A 106 7.28 8.89 6.79
C VAL A 106 8.11 10.17 6.82
N ASP A 107 9.44 10.03 6.90
CA ASP A 107 10.38 11.16 6.77
C ASP A 107 10.66 11.45 5.28
N PRO A 108 10.13 12.56 4.72
CA PRO A 108 10.25 12.83 3.30
C PRO A 108 11.66 13.29 2.89
N THR A 109 12.52 13.65 3.85
CA THR A 109 13.84 14.19 3.56
C THR A 109 14.89 13.10 3.32
N ARG A 110 14.65 11.89 3.87
CA ARG A 110 15.59 10.77 3.83
C ARG A 110 15.09 9.56 3.05
N THR A 111 13.80 9.53 2.72
CA THR A 111 13.22 8.46 1.91
C THR A 111 13.71 8.57 0.47
N THR A 112 14.21 7.47 -0.09
CA THR A 112 14.74 7.40 -1.47
C THR A 112 14.22 6.14 -2.16
N SER A 113 14.08 6.21 -3.49
CA SER A 113 13.77 5.06 -4.35
C SER A 113 15.01 4.63 -5.13
N ASN A 114 15.05 3.38 -5.55
CA ASN A 114 16.04 2.87 -6.51
C ASN A 114 15.57 3.07 -7.97
N ASP A 115 14.30 3.42 -8.21
CA ASP A 115 13.78 3.74 -9.54
C ASP A 115 14.06 5.22 -9.90
N VAL A 116 15.00 5.43 -10.83
CA VAL A 116 15.40 6.76 -11.30
C VAL A 116 14.29 7.46 -12.09
N CYS A 117 13.47 6.71 -12.83
CA CYS A 117 12.36 7.28 -13.60
C CYS A 117 11.27 7.82 -12.68
N GLU A 118 10.99 7.10 -11.59
CA GLU A 118 10.10 7.57 -10.54
C GLU A 118 10.65 8.83 -9.86
N ILE A 119 11.93 8.83 -9.45
CA ILE A 119 12.57 10.00 -8.84
C ILE A 119 12.50 11.21 -9.77
N PHE A 120 12.76 11.03 -11.06
CA PHE A 120 12.64 12.10 -12.05
C PHE A 120 11.22 12.68 -12.09
N SER A 121 10.21 11.81 -12.05
CA SER A 121 8.81 12.19 -12.15
C SER A 121 8.30 12.90 -10.88
N VAL A 122 8.79 12.52 -9.70
CA VAL A 122 8.34 13.04 -8.40
C VAL A 122 9.18 14.23 -7.92
N LEU A 123 10.52 14.15 -8.03
CA LEU A 123 11.47 15.10 -7.46
C LEU A 123 12.22 15.93 -8.52
N GLY A 124 12.17 15.53 -9.79
CA GLY A 124 12.78 16.27 -10.91
C GLY A 124 14.20 15.83 -11.28
N VAL A 125 14.76 16.52 -12.30
CA VAL A 125 16.00 16.11 -12.97
C VAL A 125 17.24 16.12 -12.08
N GLU A 126 17.35 17.06 -11.15
CA GLU A 126 18.55 17.16 -10.29
C GLU A 126 18.58 16.05 -9.24
N ALA A 127 17.41 15.63 -8.72
CA ALA A 127 17.29 14.49 -7.84
C ALA A 127 17.63 13.18 -8.58
N ALA A 128 17.13 13.02 -9.82
CA ALA A 128 17.44 11.86 -10.65
C ALA A 128 18.95 11.74 -10.93
N ARG A 129 19.62 12.86 -11.22
CA ARG A 129 21.08 12.90 -11.41
C ARG A 129 21.84 12.39 -10.17
N ARG A 130 21.41 12.82 -8.98
CA ARG A 130 22.00 12.37 -7.70
C ARG A 130 21.69 10.91 -7.39
N ALA A 131 20.49 10.43 -7.74
CA ALA A 131 20.13 9.03 -7.58
C ALA A 131 21.03 8.11 -8.42
N VAL A 132 21.22 8.42 -9.70
CA VAL A 132 22.14 7.68 -10.58
C VAL A 132 23.57 7.67 -10.03
N GLU A 133 24.05 8.80 -9.52
CA GLU A 133 25.39 8.87 -8.92
C GLU A 133 25.54 7.94 -7.70
N ARG A 134 24.47 7.73 -6.93
CA ARG A 134 24.46 6.84 -5.76
C ARG A 134 24.34 5.37 -6.15
N GLU A 135 23.53 5.04 -7.14
CA GLU A 135 23.31 3.65 -7.59
C GLU A 135 24.54 3.05 -8.30
N ILE A 136 25.40 3.88 -8.90
CA ILE A 136 26.62 3.42 -9.60
C ILE A 136 27.80 3.16 -8.65
N LYS A 137 27.81 3.82 -7.49
CA LYS A 137 28.91 3.78 -6.51
C LYS A 137 28.83 2.55 -5.62
#